data_AF-A0A6P0CC22-F1
#
_entry.id   AF-A0A6P0CC22-F1
#
_cell.length_a   1.000
_cell.length_b   1.000
_cell.length_c   1.000
_cell.angle_alpha   90.00
_cell.angle_beta   90.00
_cell.angle_gamma   90.00
#
_symmetry.space_group_name_H-M   'P 1'
#
loop_
_entity.id
_entity.type
_entity.pdbx_description
1 polymer ?
#
loop_
_entity_poly.entity_id
_entity_poly.type
_entity_poly.pdbx_seq_one_letter_code
_entity_poly.pdbx_strand_id
1 'polypeptide(L)' 'MSDTEVQFDRRMLEALICPRTQTTLSYDAERQELVSKAAGLAYPIRNGIPVMLVDEARRLD' A
#
# COMPACT_ATOMS: atom_id res chain seq x y z
N MET A 1 -22.77 -8.17 -16.60
CA MET A 1 -21.62 -8.71 -15.85
C MET A 1 -21.04 -7.51 -15.13
N SER A 2 -21.32 -7.39 -13.82
CA SER A 2 -20.94 -6.19 -13.07
C SER A 2 -19.43 -6.16 -12.91
N ASP A 3 -18.81 -5.22 -13.63
CA ASP A 3 -17.46 -4.77 -13.36
C ASP A 3 -17.44 -4.28 -11.92
N THR A 4 -16.86 -5.08 -11.03
CA THR A 4 -16.72 -4.72 -9.62
C THR A 4 -15.54 -3.78 -9.58
N GLU A 5 -15.79 -2.49 -9.81
CA GLU A 5 -14.82 -1.45 -9.48
C GLU A 5 -14.61 -1.54 -7.96
N VAL A 6 -13.50 -2.17 -7.56
CA VAL A 6 -13.06 -2.21 -6.17
C VAL A 6 -12.62 -0.79 -5.83
N GLN A 7 -13.58 0.01 -5.37
CA GLN A 7 -13.32 1.32 -4.82
C GLN A 7 -12.70 1.08 -3.44
N PHE A 8 -11.37 1.14 -3.36
CA PHE A 8 -10.64 0.89 -2.12
C PHE A 8 -11.05 1.93 -1.08
N ASP A 9 -11.90 1.52 -0.14
CA ASP A 9 -12.37 2.37 0.94
C ASP A 9 -11.17 2.76 1.82
N ARG A 10 -10.90 4.06 1.94
CA ARG A 10 -9.69 4.58 2.57
C ARG A 10 -9.51 4.09 4.00
N ARG A 11 -10.61 3.84 4.71
CA ARG A 11 -10.62 3.27 6.07
C ARG A 11 -10.17 1.81 6.11
N MET A 12 -10.39 1.05 5.04
CA MET A 12 -9.94 -0.34 4.91
C MET A 12 -8.44 -0.41 4.63
N LEU A 13 -7.88 0.57 3.91
CA LEU A 13 -6.44 0.69 3.68
C LEU A 13 -5.68 1.12 4.95
N GLU A 14 -6.30 1.91 5.83
CA GLU A 14 -5.71 2.34 7.11
C GLU A 14 -5.56 1.19 8.14
N ALA A 15 -6.31 0.10 7.99
CA ALA A 15 -6.18 -1.10 8.80
C ALA A 15 -5.05 -2.04 8.32
N LEU A 16 -4.41 -1.76 7.18
CA LEU A 16 -3.32 -2.57 6.66
C LEU A 16 -2.04 -2.31 7.44
N ILE A 17 -1.66 -3.33 8.20
CA ILE A 17 -0.46 -3.35 9.01
C ILE A 17 0.68 -3.92 8.18
N CYS A 18 1.85 -3.29 8.23
CA CYS A 18 3.05 -3.79 7.56
C CYS A 18 3.40 -5.19 8.10
N PRO A 19 3.51 -6.23 7.25
CA PRO A 19 3.77 -7.60 7.71
C PRO A 19 5.15 -7.76 8.37
N ARG A 20 6.08 -6.81 8.14
CA ARG A 20 7.44 -6.88 8.66
C ARG A 20 7.63 -6.11 9.98
N THR A 21 6.96 -4.99 10.14
CA THR A 21 7.15 -4.07 11.29
C THR A 21 5.93 -4.00 12.20
N GLN A 22 4.79 -4.59 11.79
CA GLN A 22 3.51 -4.49 12.49
C GLN A 22 3.07 -3.03 12.75
N THR A 23 3.53 -2.10 11.92
CA THR A 23 3.16 -0.69 11.96
C THR A 23 2.19 -0.34 10.83
N THR A 24 1.36 0.68 11.04
CA THR A 24 0.42 1.21 10.04
C THR A 24 1.14 1.62 8.75
N LEU A 25 0.57 1.24 7.60
CA LEU A 25 0.97 1.75 6.29
C LEU A 25 0.21 3.04 5.98
N SER A 26 0.89 4.07 5.48
CA SER A 26 0.24 5.28 4.97
C SER A 26 -0.02 5.12 3.48
N TYR A 27 -1.28 5.24 3.07
CA TYR A 27 -1.62 5.29 1.66
C TYR A 27 -1.31 6.67 1.08
N ASP A 28 -0.43 6.70 0.08
CA ASP A 28 -0.13 7.85 -0.75
C ASP A 28 -1.00 7.78 -2.01
N ALA A 29 -2.04 8.61 -2.05
CA ALA A 29 -2.97 8.67 -3.17
C ALA A 29 -2.37 9.36 -4.40
N GLU A 30 -1.36 10.23 -4.24
CA GLU A 30 -0.71 10.93 -5.35
C GLU A 30 0.14 9.94 -6.15
N ARG A 31 0.82 9.03 -5.45
CA ARG A 31 1.70 8.02 -6.05
C ARG A 31 1.04 6.65 -6.24
N GLN A 32 -0.15 6.44 -5.66
CA GLN A 32 -0.79 5.13 -5.58
C GLN A 32 0.15 4.11 -4.93
N GLU A 33 0.74 4.45 -3.78
CA GLU A 33 1.70 3.62 -3.04
C GLU A 33 1.27 3.45 -1.56
N LEU A 34 1.62 2.33 -0.93
CA LEU A 34 1.54 2.13 0.51
C LEU A 34 2.92 2.35 1.14
N VAL A 35 3.05 3.42 1.92
CA VAL A 35 4.30 3.88 2.51
C VAL A 35 4.43 3.35 3.94
N SER A 36 5.51 2.60 4.19
CA SER A 36 5.93 2.17 5.51
C SER A 36 7.09 3.02 6.00
N LYS A 37 6.80 4.02 6.85
CA LYS A 37 7.83 4.87 7.47
C LYS A 37 8.78 4.08 8.37
N ALA A 38 8.27 3.05 9.07
CA ALA A 38 9.08 2.22 9.95
C ALA A 38 10.06 1.32 9.20
N ALA A 39 9.69 0.86 8.00
CA ALA A 39 10.56 0.04 7.16
C ALA A 39 11.42 0.88 6.19
N GLY A 40 11.11 2.16 6.01
CA GLY A 40 11.75 2.99 4.98
C GLY A 40 11.42 2.53 3.56
N LEU A 41 10.23 1.98 3.34
CA LEU A 41 9.82 1.35 2.09
C LEU A 41 8.44 1.83 1.65
N ALA A 42 8.23 1.98 0.34
CA ALA A 42 6.96 2.27 -0.28
C ALA A 42 6.60 1.15 -1.28
N TYR A 43 5.43 0.55 -1.08
CA TYR A 43 4.91 -0.56 -1.87
C TYR A 43 3.96 -0.02 -2.94
N PRO A 44 4.21 -0.22 -4.25
CA PRO A 44 3.34 0.31 -5.28
C PRO A 44 2.01 -0.43 -5.37
N ILE A 45 0.96 0.28 -5.74
CA ILE A 45 -0.35 -0.30 -6.09
C ILE A 45 -0.45 -0.37 -7.61
N ARG A 46 -0.65 -1.58 -8.14
CA ARG A 46 -0.80 -1.82 -9.59
C ARG A 46 -2.16 -2.42 -9.86
N ASN A 47 -2.94 -1.79 -10.75
CA ASN A 47 -4.33 -2.20 -11.05
C ASN A 47 -5.21 -2.31 -9.79
N GLY A 48 -4.99 -1.42 -8.81
CA GLY A 48 -5.65 -1.49 -7.51
C GLY A 48 -5.08 -2.51 -6.53
N ILE A 49 -4.21 -3.43 -6.94
CA ILE A 49 -3.63 -4.45 -6.06
C ILE A 49 -2.33 -3.93 -5.44
N PRO A 50 -2.21 -3.85 -4.10
CA PRO A 50 -0.96 -3.49 -3.45
C PRO A 50 0.10 -4.58 -3.62
N VAL A 51 1.25 -4.21 -4.20
CA VAL A 51 2.39 -5.12 -4.38
C VAL A 51 3.26 -5.07 -3.13
N MET A 52 2.97 -5.93 -2.16
CA MET A 52 3.73 -6.04 -0.90
C MET A 52 5.00 -6.90 -1.02
N LEU A 53 5.72 -6.77 -2.14
CA LEU A 53 7.01 -7.44 -2.36
C LEU A 53 8.15 -6.47 -2.06
N VAL A 54 9.12 -6.91 -1.27
CA VAL A 54 10.25 -6.06 -0.85
C VAL A 54 11.13 -5.67 -2.05
N ASP A 55 11.28 -6.56 -3.03
CA ASP A 55 12.07 -6.31 -4.25
C ASP A 55 11.44 -5.26 -5.18
N GLU A 56 10.10 -5.14 -5.15
CA GLU A 56 9.36 -4.11 -5.89
C GLU A 56 9.14 -2.84 -5.05
N ALA A 57 9.47 -2.88 -3.76
CA ALA A 57 9.29 -1.76 -2.87
C ALA A 57 10.35 -0.70 -3.12
N ARG A 58 9.91 0.54 -3.29
CA ARG A 58 10.79 1.69 -3.43
C ARG A 58 11.33 2.09 -2.05
N ARG A 59 12.64 2.28 -1.93
CA ARG A 59 13.22 2.83 -0.69
C ARG A 59 12.86 4.30 -0.53
N LEU A 60 12.53 4.66 0.70
CA LEU A 60 12.38 6.03 1.14
C LEU A 60 13.75 6.45 1.68
N ASP A 61 14.40 7.41 1.01
CA ASP A 61 15.61 8.07 1.53
C ASP A 61 15.28 8.97 2.73
#